data_AF-A0A0F9AHG9-F1
#
_entry.id   AF-A0A0F9AHG9-F1
#
_cell.length_a   1.000
_cell.length_b   1.000
_cell.length_c   1.000
_cell.angle_alpha   90.00
_cell.angle_beta   90.00
_cell.angle_gamma   90.00
#
_symmetry.space_group_name_H-M   'P 1'
#
loop_
_entity.id
_entity.type
_entity.pdbx_description
1 polymer ?
#
loop_
_entity_poly.entity_id
_entity_poly.type
_entity_poly.pdbx_seq_one_letter_code
_entity_poly.pdbx_strand_id
1 'polypeptide(L)'
;MQPRNEIDDKYNNDPRHIKQWEMTIEWLKQFRINKSGLDCGDKSKMTIMLAKEFKIPMGVTSHDLDYPLMEQGYYHNIFMFEVIEHLLNSLVFMEWAGRNLVDGGIMYLSTPINRPN
;
A
#
# COMPACT_ATOMS: atom_id res chain seq x y z
N MET A 1 -5.11 21.58 -2.93
CA MET A 1 -5.23 20.12 -2.80
C MET A 1 -5.06 19.54 -4.19
N GLN A 2 -4.04 18.70 -4.43
CA GLN A 2 -4.07 17.90 -5.66
C GLN A 2 -5.27 16.94 -5.55
N PRO A 3 -6.03 16.72 -6.63
CA PRO A 3 -7.09 15.72 -6.60
C PRO A 3 -6.47 14.35 -6.28
N ARG A 4 -7.04 13.64 -5.30
CA ARG A 4 -6.71 12.23 -5.06
C ARG A 4 -7.08 11.47 -6.34
N ASN A 5 -6.15 10.69 -6.88
CA ASN A 5 -6.44 9.89 -8.07
C ASN A 5 -7.49 8.84 -7.70
N GLU A 6 -8.62 8.84 -8.40
CA GLU A 6 -9.66 7.84 -8.20
C GLU A 6 -9.21 6.51 -8.81
N ILE A 7 -9.25 5.43 -8.03
CA ILE A 7 -8.89 4.09 -8.48
C ILE A 7 -10.06 3.52 -9.29
N ASP A 8 -10.11 3.87 -10.57
CA ASP A 8 -11.14 3.43 -11.51
C ASP A 8 -10.65 2.29 -12.43
N ASP A 9 -11.52 1.83 -13.34
CA ASP A 9 -11.16 0.81 -14.32
C ASP A 9 -10.04 1.27 -15.26
N LYS A 10 -9.93 2.57 -15.54
CA LYS A 10 -8.89 3.12 -16.40
C LYS A 10 -7.53 3.04 -15.70
N TYR A 11 -7.46 3.43 -14.43
CA TYR A 11 -6.27 3.32 -13.59
C TYR A 11 -5.80 1.86 -13.49
N ASN A 12 -6.72 0.93 -13.18
CA ASN A 12 -6.40 -0.49 -13.03
C ASN A 12 -5.95 -1.19 -14.32
N ASN A 13 -6.24 -0.60 -15.48
CA ASN A 13 -5.91 -1.16 -16.78
C ASN A 13 -4.86 -0.34 -17.54
N ASP A 14 -4.29 0.72 -16.97
CA ASP A 14 -3.18 1.44 -17.58
C ASP A 14 -1.93 0.53 -17.64
N PRO A 15 -1.38 0.27 -18.84
CA PRO A 15 -0.20 -0.59 -18.99
C PRO A 15 1.03 -0.11 -18.20
N ARG A 16 1.14 1.19 -17.92
CA ARG A 16 2.26 1.77 -17.15
C ARG A 16 2.16 1.36 -15.68
N HIS A 17 0.98 1.49 -15.07
CA HIS A 17 0.74 1.05 -13.70
C HIS A 17 0.93 -0.45 -13.56
N ILE A 18 0.39 -1.24 -14.50
CA ILE A 18 0.59 -2.70 -14.52
C ILE A 18 2.08 -3.04 -14.57
N LYS A 19 2.85 -2.39 -15.45
CA LYS A 19 4.28 -2.70 -15.58
C LYS A 19 5.06 -2.34 -14.33
N GLN A 20 4.75 -1.21 -13.72
CA GLN A 20 5.32 -0.79 -12.45
C GLN A 20 5.01 -1.80 -11.34
N TRP A 21 3.76 -2.24 -11.22
CA TRP A 21 3.34 -3.24 -10.24
C TRP A 21 4.04 -4.59 -10.43
N GLU A 22 4.20 -5.05 -11.68
CA GLU A 22 5.00 -6.25 -11.97
C GLU A 22 6.44 -6.10 -11.46
N MET A 23 7.08 -4.96 -11.72
CA MET A 23 8.45 -4.70 -11.24
C MET A 23 8.53 -4.69 -9.71
N THR A 24 7.57 -4.04 -9.05
CA THR A 24 7.49 -4.02 -7.57
C THR A 24 7.34 -5.44 -7.03
N ILE A 25 6.46 -6.25 -7.62
CA ILE A 25 6.25 -7.64 -7.19
C ILE A 25 7.49 -8.50 -7.38
N GLU A 26 8.16 -8.42 -8.53
CA GLU A 26 9.42 -9.15 -8.75
C GLU A 26 10.48 -8.74 -7.73
N TRP A 27 10.58 -7.45 -7.40
CA TRP A 27 11.48 -6.99 -6.33
C TRP A 27 11.06 -7.52 -4.95
N LEU A 28 9.76 -7.59 -4.65
CA LEU A 28 9.27 -8.10 -3.36
C LEU A 28 9.57 -9.59 -3.13
N LYS A 29 9.74 -10.39 -4.19
CA LYS A 29 10.03 -11.84 -4.09
C LYS A 29 11.33 -12.16 -3.33
N GLN A 30 12.24 -11.21 -3.20
CA GLN A 30 13.47 -11.40 -2.41
C GLN A 30 13.22 -11.30 -0.90
N PHE A 31 12.05 -10.80 -0.48
CA PHE A 31 11.68 -10.65 0.93
C PHE A 31 10.71 -11.72 1.38
N ARG A 32 10.68 -11.95 2.69
CA ARG A 32 9.80 -12.93 3.31
C ARG A 32 8.40 -12.35 3.54
N ILE A 33 7.63 -12.17 2.46
CA ILE A 33 6.20 -11.81 2.54
C ILE A 33 5.41 -13.02 3.04
N ASN A 34 4.77 -12.91 4.20
CA ASN A 34 4.05 -14.05 4.78
C ASN A 34 2.86 -13.67 5.67
N LYS A 35 1.97 -14.64 5.88
CA LYS A 35 0.82 -14.67 6.82
C LYS A 35 -0.31 -13.66 6.58
N SER A 36 -0.04 -12.37 6.53
CA SER A 36 -1.08 -11.35 6.29
C SER A 36 -0.48 -10.07 5.72
N GLY A 37 -1.25 -9.42 4.84
CA GLY A 37 -0.88 -8.15 4.23
C GLY A 37 -2.00 -7.13 4.33
N LEU A 38 -1.63 -5.86 4.43
CA LEU A 38 -2.53 -4.72 4.29
C LEU A 38 -2.03 -3.83 3.14
N ASP A 39 -2.85 -3.64 2.12
CA ASP A 39 -2.59 -2.68 1.06
C ASP A 39 -3.27 -1.36 1.42
N CYS A 40 -2.47 -0.31 1.65
CA CYS A 40 -2.99 0.98 2.08
C CYS A 40 -3.51 1.78 0.89
N GLY A 41 -4.72 2.31 1.01
CA GLY A 41 -5.49 2.90 -0.09
C GLY A 41 -6.63 2.00 -0.55
N ASP A 42 -7.29 2.41 -1.63
CA ASP A 42 -8.39 1.66 -2.23
C ASP A 42 -7.91 0.37 -2.87
N LYS A 43 -8.79 -0.63 -2.91
CA LYS A 43 -8.51 -1.89 -3.59
C LYS A 43 -8.21 -1.66 -5.06
N SER A 44 -7.03 -2.10 -5.49
CA SER A 44 -6.58 -2.01 -6.87
C SER A 44 -6.22 -3.39 -7.42
N LYS A 45 -5.86 -3.42 -8.71
CA LYS A 45 -5.29 -4.63 -9.32
C LYS A 45 -3.95 -5.03 -8.68
N MET A 46 -3.19 -4.07 -8.13
CA MET A 46 -1.99 -4.37 -7.33
C MET A 46 -2.34 -5.24 -6.12
N THR A 47 -3.41 -4.93 -5.38
CA THR A 47 -3.88 -5.74 -4.25
C THR A 47 -4.12 -7.20 -4.65
N ILE A 48 -4.75 -7.40 -5.81
CA ILE A 48 -5.05 -8.73 -6.37
C ILE A 48 -3.76 -9.45 -6.77
N MET A 49 -2.81 -8.74 -7.38
CA MET A 49 -1.52 -9.29 -7.77
C MET A 49 -0.69 -9.72 -6.55
N LEU A 50 -0.65 -8.91 -5.48
CA LEU A 50 0.00 -9.24 -4.21
C LEU A 50 -0.59 -10.50 -3.58
N ALA A 51 -1.92 -10.55 -3.45
CA ALA A 51 -2.62 -11.71 -2.89
C ALA A 51 -2.31 -13.00 -3.66
N LYS A 52 -2.29 -12.91 -5.00
CA LYS A 52 -2.01 -14.05 -5.88
C LYS A 52 -0.56 -14.53 -5.79
N GLU A 53 0.40 -13.61 -5.82
CA GLU A 53 1.83 -13.96 -5.84
C GLU A 53 2.25 -14.58 -4.51
N PHE A 54 1.91 -13.93 -3.39
CA PHE A 54 2.39 -14.34 -2.07
C PHE A 54 1.46 -15.33 -1.36
N LYS A 55 0.26 -15.57 -1.92
CA LYS A 55 -0.75 -16.51 -1.37
C LYS A 55 -1.09 -16.21 0.09
N ILE A 56 -1.19 -14.92 0.43
CA ILE A 56 -1.56 -14.43 1.75
C ILE A 56 -2.92 -13.73 1.72
N PRO A 57 -3.68 -13.74 2.82
CA PRO A 57 -4.83 -12.86 2.98
C PRO A 57 -4.36 -11.40 2.91
N MET A 58 -5.06 -10.62 2.08
CA MET A 58 -4.84 -9.19 1.88
C MET A 58 -6.06 -8.40 2.34
N GLY A 59 -5.86 -7.47 3.26
CA GLY A 59 -6.81 -6.40 3.56
C GLY A 59 -6.53 -5.16 2.71
N VAL A 60 -7.49 -4.24 2.70
CA VAL A 60 -7.33 -2.86 2.22
C VAL A 60 -7.84 -1.91 3.29
N THR A 61 -7.38 -0.67 3.30
CA THR A 61 -7.96 0.35 4.18
C THR A 61 -9.32 0.81 3.67
N SER A 62 -10.26 1.10 4.56
CA SER A 62 -11.63 1.53 4.22
C SER A 62 -11.98 2.96 4.69
N HIS A 63 -10.98 3.70 5.15
CA HIS A 63 -11.16 4.99 5.83
C HIS A 63 -10.19 6.04 5.28
N ASP A 64 -10.46 7.32 5.57
CA ASP A 64 -9.55 8.41 5.24
C ASP A 64 -8.28 8.32 6.11
N LEU A 65 -7.14 8.14 5.44
CA LEU A 65 -5.84 7.91 6.06
C LEU A 65 -5.26 9.14 6.77
N ASP A 66 -5.85 10.32 6.58
CA ASP A 66 -5.47 11.55 7.28
C ASP A 66 -5.99 11.62 8.72
N TYR A 67 -6.88 10.72 9.13
CA TYR A 67 -7.54 10.76 10.44
C TYR A 67 -7.03 9.69 11.41
N PRO A 68 -6.94 10.02 12.72
CA PRO A 68 -6.37 9.13 13.74
C PRO A 68 -7.30 7.98 14.18
N LEU A 69 -8.58 8.01 13.80
CA LEU A 69 -9.55 6.98 14.14
C LEU A 69 -9.45 5.82 13.15
N MET A 70 -8.43 4.99 13.32
CA MET A 70 -8.27 3.79 12.51
C MET A 70 -8.30 2.55 13.41
N GLU A 71 -9.10 1.56 13.03
CA GLU A 71 -9.23 0.29 13.75
C GLU A 71 -7.87 -0.41 13.92
N GLN A 72 -7.76 -1.25 14.96
CA GLN A 72 -6.56 -2.04 15.24
C GLN A 72 -6.62 -3.39 14.50
N GLY A 73 -5.72 -3.59 13.56
CA GLY A 73 -5.36 -4.87 12.97
C GLY A 73 -3.89 -5.19 13.20
N TYR A 74 -3.52 -6.47 13.18
CA TYR A 74 -2.14 -6.93 13.34
C TYR A 74 -1.65 -7.58 12.04
N TYR A 75 -0.89 -6.84 11.25
CA TYR A 75 -0.41 -7.27 9.93
C TYR A 75 1.08 -7.60 9.95
N HIS A 76 1.46 -8.62 9.17
CA HIS A 76 2.87 -8.99 9.00
C HIS A 76 3.57 -8.14 7.94
N ASN A 77 2.79 -7.67 6.96
CA ASN A 77 3.27 -6.82 5.87
C ASN A 77 2.27 -5.68 5.68
N ILE A 78 2.76 -4.45 5.66
CA ILE A 78 1.97 -3.27 5.31
C ILE A 78 2.58 -2.68 4.04
N PHE A 79 1.77 -2.50 3.00
CA PHE A 79 2.17 -1.99 1.70
C PHE A 79 1.61 -0.57 1.53
N MET A 80 2.50 0.38 1.26
CA MET A 80 2.21 1.81 1.09
C MET A 80 2.80 2.27 -0.24
N PHE A 81 2.21 1.81 -1.34
CA PHE A 81 2.70 2.11 -2.68
C PHE A 81 2.00 3.34 -3.25
N GLU A 82 2.73 4.45 -3.38
CA GLU A 82 2.20 5.73 -3.89
C GLU A 82 1.00 6.23 -3.06
N VAL A 83 1.18 6.25 -1.74
CA VAL A 83 0.14 6.66 -0.77
C VAL A 83 0.59 7.89 0.01
N ILE A 84 1.79 7.83 0.58
CA ILE A 84 2.23 8.78 1.61
C ILE A 84 2.36 10.23 1.09
N GLU A 85 2.60 10.40 -0.20
CA GLU A 85 2.70 11.70 -0.88
C GLU A 85 1.34 12.37 -1.10
N HIS A 86 0.25 11.62 -0.97
CA HIS A 86 -1.11 12.11 -1.12
C HIS A 86 -1.75 12.50 0.22
N LEU A 87 -1.10 12.21 1.34
CA LEU A 87 -1.60 12.48 2.68
C LEU A 87 -1.29 13.92 3.12
N LEU A 88 -2.24 14.55 3.81
CA LEU A 88 -2.03 15.84 4.48
C LEU A 88 -1.05 15.70 5.64
N ASN A 89 -1.13 14.60 6.38
CA ASN A 89 -0.22 14.32 7.49
C ASN A 89 0.26 12.87 7.47
N SER A 90 1.34 12.63 6.73
CA SER A 90 1.95 11.30 6.62
C SER A 90 2.47 10.77 7.95
N LEU A 91 2.80 11.62 8.94
CA LEU A 91 3.27 11.15 10.26
C LEU A 91 2.16 10.45 11.05
N VAL A 92 0.94 10.97 11.02
CA VAL A 92 -0.21 10.35 11.69
C VAL A 92 -0.48 8.96 11.12
N PHE A 93 -0.44 8.85 9.79
CA PHE A 93 -0.60 7.57 9.11
C PHE A 93 0.55 6.59 9.43
N MET A 94 1.80 7.05 9.42
CA MET A 94 2.96 6.21 9.75
C MET A 94 2.93 5.73 11.21
N GLU A 95 2.47 6.56 12.15
CA GLU A 95 2.26 6.14 13.53
C GLU A 95 1.22 5.02 13.62
N TRP A 96 0.08 5.17 12.93
CA TRP A 96 -0.93 4.12 12.87
C TRP A 96 -0.40 2.85 12.21
N ALA A 97 0.28 2.95 11.07
CA ALA A 97 0.84 1.79 10.38
C ALA A 97 1.79 1.02 11.30
N GLY A 98 2.65 1.73 12.03
CA GLY A 98 3.53 1.14 13.04
C GLY A 98 2.77 0.42 14.16
N ARG A 99 1.67 0.99 14.66
CA ARG A 99 0.82 0.36 15.70
C ARG A 99 0.07 -0.89 15.21
N ASN A 100 -0.11 -1.03 13.90
CA ASN A 100 -0.84 -2.14 13.27
C ASN A 100 0.10 -3.21 12.68
N LEU A 101 1.40 -3.02 12.86
CA LEU A 101 2.41 -3.98 12.47
C LEU A 101 2.68 -4.92 13.65
N VAL A 102 2.75 -6.21 13.39
CA VAL A 102 3.23 -7.17 14.40
C VAL A 102 4.70 -6.92 14.73
N ASP A 103 5.15 -7.40 15.89
CA ASP A 103 6.57 -7.42 16.22
C ASP A 103 7.37 -8.14 15.13
N GLY A 104 8.35 -7.43 14.55
CA GLY A 104 9.17 -7.92 13.44
C GLY A 104 8.48 -7.95 12.07
N GLY A 105 7.27 -7.38 11.94
CA GLY A 105 6.63 -7.14 10.65
C GLY A 105 7.38 -6.11 9.82
N ILE A 106 7.04 -6.02 8.53
CA ILE A 106 7.75 -5.15 7.57
C ILE A 106 6.77 -4.20 6.88
N MET A 107 7.15 -2.94 6.80
CA MET A 107 6.51 -1.92 5.97
C MET A 107 7.25 -1.80 4.64
N TYR A 108 6.52 -1.86 3.53
CA TYR A 108 7.03 -1.62 2.18
C TYR A 108 6.44 -0.33 1.65
N LEU A 109 7.29 0.60 1.25
CA LEU A 109 6.90 1.94 0.85
C LEU A 109 7.52 2.29 -0.49
N SER A 110 6.70 2.84 -1.39
CA SER A 110 7.18 3.49 -2.61
C SER A 110 6.55 4.85 -2.76
N THR A 111 7.27 5.75 -3.41
CA THR A 111 6.77 7.06 -3.83
C THR A 111 7.05 7.24 -5.32
N PRO A 112 6.28 8.09 -6.02
CA PRO A 112 6.52 8.43 -7.40
C PRO A 112 7.92 9.02 -7.59
N ILE A 113 8.54 8.75 -8.74
CA ILE A 113 9.90 9.19 -9.09
C ILE A 113 10.05 10.73 -9.20
N ASN A 114 8.98 11.52 -9.10
CA ASN A 114 9.06 12.97 -9.26
C ASN A 114 10.11 13.54 -8.31
N ARG A 115 11.21 14.04 -8.90
CA ARG A 115 12.25 14.75 -8.16
C ARG A 115 11.58 15.91 -7.41
N PRO A 116 11.99 16.22 -6.17
CA PRO A 116 11.66 17.51 -5.61
C PRO A 116 12.16 18.57 -6.61
N ASN A 117 11.25 19.43 -7.07
CA ASN A 117 11.61 20.65 -7.77
C ASN A 117 12.27 21.63 -6.79
#